data_AF-A0A836VUD7-F1
#
_entry.id   AF-A0A836VUD7-F1
#
_cell.length_a   1.000
_cell.length_b   1.000
_cell.length_c   1.000
_cell.angle_alpha   90.00
_cell.angle_beta   90.00
_cell.angle_gamma   90.00
#
_symmetry.space_group_name_H-M   'P 1'
#
loop_
_entity.id
_entity.type
_entity.pdbx_description
1 polymer ?
#
loop_
_entity_poly.entity_id
_entity_poly.type
_entity_poly.pdbx_seq_one_letter_code
_entity_poly.pdbx_strand_id
1 'polypeptide(L)'
;MSTVSTGVGLISGIDIAGVVDALVNAQRGTVLRLQSRAAIFDRENDAVKSLESDVLSISTAVQDLARAETFSTFQVDVSDRSIFNVSASREAVPGRYVLQAVREASTQQVLSKGFADADQQTIGAGRLVISTTGFLNRSTPLDMLNGGSGVRRGRIRITDRSGQSADIDLSNAYSVD
;
A
#
# COMPACT_ATOMS: atom_id res chain seq x y z
N MET A 1 -59.49 47.78 -23.52
CA MET A 1 -59.01 46.40 -23.31
C MET A 1 -60.21 45.47 -23.47
N SER A 2 -60.31 44.80 -24.61
CA SER A 2 -61.37 43.80 -24.86
C SER A 2 -60.67 42.46 -25.06
N THR A 3 -60.86 41.56 -24.11
CA THR A 3 -60.21 40.25 -24.06
C THR A 3 -60.97 39.28 -24.96
N VAL A 4 -60.52 39.14 -26.20
CA VAL A 4 -61.00 38.11 -27.11
C VAL A 4 -60.45 36.77 -26.63
N SER A 5 -61.31 35.97 -25.99
CA SER A 5 -61.04 34.56 -25.69
C SER A 5 -61.12 33.76 -26.99
N THR A 6 -59.97 33.32 -27.48
CA THR A 6 -59.79 32.66 -28.80
C THR A 6 -60.22 31.18 -28.83
N GLY A 7 -60.97 30.69 -27.83
CA GLY A 7 -61.27 29.27 -27.68
C GLY A 7 -62.55 28.76 -28.37
N VAL A 8 -63.52 29.62 -28.67
CA VAL A 8 -64.81 29.20 -29.24
C VAL A 8 -65.18 30.14 -30.39
N GLY A 9 -65.36 29.59 -31.60
CA GLY A 9 -65.70 30.39 -32.77
C GLY A 9 -67.01 31.15 -32.57
N LEU A 10 -66.98 32.49 -32.74
CA LEU A 10 -68.03 33.44 -32.35
C LEU A 10 -69.42 33.22 -32.99
N ILE A 11 -69.57 32.27 -33.91
CA ILE A 11 -70.83 31.96 -34.62
C ILE A 11 -71.18 30.46 -34.64
N SER A 12 -70.23 29.55 -34.43
CA SER A 12 -70.43 28.12 -34.78
C SER A 12 -70.55 27.18 -33.57
N GLY A 13 -70.25 27.62 -32.34
CA GLY A 13 -70.27 26.74 -31.15
C GLY A 13 -69.27 25.59 -31.17
N ILE A 14 -68.30 25.61 -32.10
CA ILE A 14 -67.29 24.57 -32.26
C ILE A 14 -66.12 24.88 -31.33
N ASP A 15 -65.74 23.89 -30.52
CA ASP A 15 -64.54 23.90 -29.70
C ASP A 15 -63.30 23.66 -30.57
N ILE A 16 -62.75 24.76 -31.10
CA ILE A 16 -61.57 24.74 -31.98
C ILE A 16 -60.35 24.25 -31.20
N ALA A 17 -60.24 24.59 -29.91
CA ALA A 17 -59.15 24.12 -29.06
C ALA A 17 -59.18 22.58 -28.94
N GLY A 18 -60.35 22.00 -28.66
CA GLY A 18 -60.54 20.55 -28.62
C GLY A 18 -60.24 19.84 -29.94
N VAL A 19 -60.60 20.43 -31.08
CA VAL A 19 -60.31 19.85 -32.41
C VAL A 19 -58.81 19.93 -32.76
N VAL A 20 -58.15 21.04 -32.44
CA VAL A 20 -56.69 21.20 -32.62
C VAL A 20 -55.95 20.21 -31.72
N ASP A 21 -56.35 20.08 -30.46
CA ASP A 21 -55.78 19.11 -29.54
C ASP A 21 -55.99 17.67 -30.04
N ALA A 22 -57.18 17.34 -30.55
CA ALA A 22 -57.46 16.03 -31.14
C ALA A 22 -56.58 15.74 -32.37
N LEU A 23 -56.35 16.73 -33.24
CA LEU A 23 -55.51 16.59 -34.43
C LEU A 23 -54.02 16.47 -34.06
N VAL A 24 -53.54 17.29 -33.12
CA VAL A 24 -52.17 17.22 -32.61
C VAL A 24 -51.93 15.88 -31.91
N ASN A 25 -52.88 15.39 -31.12
CA ASN A 25 -52.79 14.09 -30.47
C ASN A 25 -52.82 12.93 -31.47
N ALA A 26 -53.64 13.01 -32.53
CA ALA A 26 -53.63 12.03 -33.62
C ALA A 26 -52.28 12.00 -34.36
N GLN A 27 -51.65 13.15 -34.57
CA GLN A 27 -50.33 13.27 -35.21
C GLN A 27 -49.16 12.84 -34.29
N ARG A 28 -49.31 12.92 -32.97
CA ARG A 28 -48.31 12.47 -31.98
C ARG A 28 -48.10 10.95 -31.95
N GLY A 29 -49.00 10.16 -32.51
CA GLY A 29 -48.88 8.69 -32.53
C GLY A 29 -47.58 8.16 -33.15
N THR A 30 -47.05 8.83 -34.17
CA THR A 30 -45.76 8.47 -34.78
C THR A 30 -44.58 8.78 -33.87
N VAL A 31 -44.62 9.91 -33.15
CA VAL A 31 -43.60 10.28 -32.16
C VAL A 31 -43.60 9.29 -31.00
N LEU A 32 -44.77 8.93 -30.47
CA LEU A 32 -44.90 7.95 -29.39
C LEU A 32 -44.33 6.57 -29.80
N ARG A 33 -44.55 6.13 -31.05
CA ARG A 33 -43.97 4.88 -31.56
C ARG A 33 -42.44 4.96 -31.66
N LEU A 34 -41.88 6.07 -32.12
CA LEU A 34 -40.44 6.27 -32.18
C LEU A 34 -39.81 6.35 -30.78
N GLN A 35 -40.45 7.06 -29.84
CA GLN A 35 -40.05 7.07 -28.43
C GLN A 35 -40.10 5.68 -27.80
N SER A 36 -41.15 4.90 -28.10
CA SER A 36 -41.24 3.51 -27.63
C SER A 36 -40.13 2.64 -28.18
N ARG A 37 -39.75 2.82 -29.46
CA ARG A 37 -38.61 2.12 -30.07
C ARG A 37 -37.28 2.54 -29.45
N ALA A 38 -37.07 3.84 -29.23
CA ALA A 38 -35.87 4.35 -28.55
C ALA A 38 -35.73 3.74 -27.15
N ALA A 39 -36.81 3.72 -26.36
CA ALA A 39 -36.81 3.11 -25.03
C ALA A 39 -36.52 1.59 -25.03
N ILE A 40 -36.83 0.88 -26.12
CA ILE A 40 -36.45 -0.53 -26.27
C ILE A 40 -34.94 -0.66 -26.53
N PHE A 41 -34.39 0.14 -27.46
CA PHE A 41 -32.96 0.15 -27.73
C PHE A 41 -32.12 0.62 -26.54
N ASP A 42 -32.62 1.56 -25.73
CA ASP A 42 -31.95 1.99 -24.51
C ASP A 42 -31.85 0.85 -23.50
N ARG A 43 -32.94 0.09 -23.29
CA ARG A 43 -32.91 -1.11 -22.42
C ARG A 43 -31.97 -2.19 -22.94
N GLU A 44 -31.90 -2.38 -24.25
CA GLU A 44 -30.96 -3.33 -24.86
C GLU A 44 -29.50 -2.89 -24.64
N ASN A 45 -29.20 -1.61 -24.85
CA ASN A 45 -27.87 -1.04 -24.57
C ASN A 45 -27.49 -1.18 -23.08
N ASP A 46 -28.43 -0.93 -22.17
CA ASP A 46 -28.17 -1.06 -20.73
C ASP A 46 -27.90 -2.52 -20.33
N ALA A 47 -28.63 -3.48 -20.92
CA ALA A 47 -28.36 -4.91 -20.71
C ALA A 47 -26.98 -5.32 -21.25
N VAL A 48 -26.58 -4.84 -22.43
CA VAL A 48 -25.25 -5.10 -22.99
C VAL A 48 -24.14 -4.50 -22.12
N LYS A 49 -24.32 -3.28 -21.61
CA LYS A 49 -23.36 -2.65 -20.68
C LYS A 49 -23.21 -3.44 -19.38
N SER A 50 -24.32 -3.96 -18.85
CA SER A 50 -24.27 -4.83 -17.65
C SER A 50 -23.45 -6.08 -17.94
N LEU A 51 -23.70 -6.75 -19.06
CA LEU A 51 -22.93 -7.93 -19.46
C LEU A 51 -21.45 -7.62 -19.66
N GLU A 52 -21.12 -6.49 -20.27
CA GLU A 52 -19.73 -6.04 -20.45
C GLU A 52 -19.02 -5.88 -19.10
N SER A 53 -19.69 -5.25 -18.12
CA SER A 53 -19.18 -5.10 -16.76
C SER A 53 -18.97 -6.45 -16.05
N ASP A 54 -19.91 -7.38 -16.21
CA ASP A 54 -19.81 -8.72 -15.62
C ASP A 54 -18.66 -9.52 -16.24
N VAL A 55 -18.52 -9.47 -17.57
CA VAL A 55 -17.43 -10.13 -18.29
C VAL A 55 -16.08 -9.52 -17.91
N LEU A 56 -15.98 -8.20 -17.75
CA LEU A 56 -14.76 -7.54 -17.30
C LEU A 56 -14.37 -7.97 -15.88
N SER A 57 -15.35 -8.09 -14.99
CA SER A 57 -15.14 -8.55 -13.61
C SER A 57 -14.64 -10.00 -13.58
N ILE A 58 -15.25 -10.88 -14.37
CA ILE A 58 -14.81 -12.28 -14.51
C ILE A 58 -13.42 -12.35 -15.13
N SER A 59 -13.15 -11.59 -16.19
CA SER A 59 -11.85 -11.55 -16.86
C SER A 59 -10.75 -11.13 -15.89
N THR A 60 -11.00 -10.13 -15.06
CA THR A 60 -10.06 -9.66 -14.03
C THR A 60 -9.79 -10.76 -13.00
N ALA A 61 -10.85 -11.40 -12.48
CA ALA A 61 -10.70 -12.49 -11.51
C ALA A 61 -9.93 -13.69 -12.08
N VAL A 62 -10.18 -14.04 -13.35
CA VAL A 62 -9.46 -15.12 -14.04
C VAL A 62 -8.01 -14.74 -14.28
N GLN A 63 -7.71 -13.49 -14.65
CA GLN A 63 -6.33 -13.01 -14.81
C GLN A 63 -5.56 -13.05 -13.48
N ASP A 64 -6.20 -12.68 -12.37
CA ASP A 64 -5.59 -12.76 -11.04
C ASP A 64 -5.35 -14.22 -10.62
N LEU A 65 -6.29 -15.12 -10.90
CA LEU A 65 -6.13 -16.55 -10.62
C LEU A 65 -5.11 -17.23 -11.53
N ALA A 66 -4.94 -16.75 -12.77
CA ALA A 66 -3.97 -17.28 -13.71
C ALA A 66 -2.51 -16.92 -13.33
N ARG A 67 -2.30 -15.96 -12.43
CA ARG A 67 -0.98 -15.63 -11.90
C ARG A 67 -0.52 -16.73 -10.95
N ALA A 68 0.62 -17.35 -11.27
CA ALA A 68 1.23 -18.39 -10.44
C ALA A 68 1.49 -17.90 -9.01
N GLU A 69 1.69 -16.60 -8.85
CA GLU A 69 2.13 -16.02 -7.58
C GLU A 69 1.00 -15.86 -6.57
N THR A 70 -0.26 -15.96 -7.03
CA THR A 70 -1.43 -16.10 -6.17
C THR A 70 -1.33 -17.37 -5.32
N PHE A 71 -0.67 -18.42 -5.82
CA PHE A 71 -0.53 -19.71 -5.15
C PHE A 71 0.78 -19.88 -4.37
N SER A 72 1.75 -18.98 -4.55
CA SER A 72 3.05 -19.03 -3.87
C SER A 72 3.16 -17.98 -2.76
N THR A 73 2.03 -17.65 -2.11
CA THR A 73 2.01 -16.69 -1.00
C THR A 73 2.30 -17.42 0.31
N PHE A 74 3.06 -16.76 1.19
CA PHE A 74 3.40 -17.30 2.50
C PHE A 74 2.71 -16.49 3.60
N GLN A 75 2.11 -17.20 4.56
CA GLN A 75 1.63 -16.59 5.79
C GLN A 75 2.78 -16.56 6.80
N VAL A 76 2.99 -15.38 7.40
CA VAL A 76 4.02 -15.18 8.42
C VAL A 76 3.35 -14.98 9.78
N ASP A 77 3.75 -15.81 10.74
CA ASP A 77 3.39 -15.64 12.14
C ASP A 77 4.61 -15.15 12.93
N VAL A 78 4.43 -14.10 13.71
CA VAL A 78 5.47 -13.47 14.52
C VAL A 78 4.97 -13.43 15.96
N SER A 79 5.74 -14.07 16.87
CA SER A 79 5.36 -14.21 18.27
C SER A 79 5.24 -12.87 19.01
N ASP A 80 6.10 -11.91 18.68
CA ASP A 80 6.08 -10.56 19.27
C ASP A 80 6.34 -9.49 18.20
N ARG A 81 5.24 -8.83 17.77
CA ARG A 81 5.27 -7.78 16.77
C ARG A 81 5.74 -6.41 17.31
N SER A 82 5.94 -6.28 18.62
CA SER A 82 6.47 -5.04 19.20
C SER A 82 7.98 -4.89 18.97
N ILE A 83 8.69 -6.00 18.75
CA ILE A 83 10.14 -6.03 18.57
C ILE A 83 10.52 -5.97 17.08
N PHE A 84 9.87 -6.78 16.23
CA PHE A 84 10.13 -6.77 14.80
C PHE A 84 8.91 -7.26 14.00
N ASN A 85 8.83 -6.84 12.75
CA ASN A 85 7.87 -7.36 11.78
C ASN A 85 8.61 -8.13 10.68
N VAL A 86 7.99 -9.19 10.17
CA VAL A 86 8.54 -10.03 9.11
C VAL A 86 7.52 -10.12 7.99
N SER A 87 7.98 -9.96 6.75
CA SER A 87 7.25 -10.32 5.55
C SER A 87 8.01 -11.40 4.80
N ALA A 88 7.28 -12.31 4.16
CA ALA A 88 7.86 -13.37 3.34
C ALA A 88 7.72 -13.00 1.86
N SER A 89 8.82 -13.11 1.12
CA SER A 89 8.80 -13.04 -0.34
C SER A 89 8.45 -14.40 -0.95
N ARG A 90 8.25 -14.43 -2.27
CA ARG A 90 7.93 -15.66 -3.03
C ARG A 90 9.08 -16.67 -3.05
N GLU A 91 10.29 -16.21 -2.75
CA GLU A 91 11.51 -17.02 -2.69
C GLU A 91 11.81 -17.49 -1.25
N ALA A 92 10.98 -17.12 -0.29
CA ALA A 92 11.17 -17.52 1.09
C ALA A 92 11.06 -19.04 1.22
N VAL A 93 11.98 -19.63 1.99
CA VAL A 93 11.92 -21.06 2.33
C VAL A 93 10.95 -21.23 3.50
N PRO A 94 9.93 -22.10 3.39
CA PRO A 94 9.02 -22.35 4.48
C PRO A 94 9.76 -23.00 5.66
N GLY A 95 9.60 -22.44 6.85
CA GLY A 95 10.27 -22.94 8.03
C GLY A 95 10.00 -22.09 9.27
N ARG A 96 10.46 -22.59 10.42
CA ARG A 96 10.44 -21.86 11.68
C ARG A 96 11.81 -21.25 11.94
N TYR A 97 11.86 -19.93 12.06
CA TYR A 97 13.07 -19.18 12.34
C TYR A 97 13.01 -18.63 13.76
N VAL A 98 14.11 -18.75 14.50
CA VAL A 98 14.26 -18.15 15.83
C VAL A 98 15.21 -16.97 15.69
N LEU A 99 14.68 -15.77 15.87
CA LEU A 99 15.41 -14.52 15.77
C LEU A 99 15.47 -13.86 17.15
N GLN A 100 16.62 -13.27 17.48
CA GLN A 100 16.81 -12.51 18.70
C GLN A 100 17.32 -11.11 18.33
N ALA A 101 16.55 -10.09 18.66
CA ALA A 101 16.99 -8.70 18.52
C ALA A 101 18.09 -8.40 19.55
N VAL A 102 19.24 -7.92 19.10
CA VAL A 102 20.38 -7.58 19.97
C VAL A 102 20.50 -6.07 20.12
N ARG A 103 20.48 -5.32 19.01
CA ARG A 103 20.49 -3.86 18.97
C ARG A 103 19.85 -3.35 17.69
N GLU A 104 19.27 -2.16 17.75
CA GLU A 104 18.79 -1.46 16.56
C GLU A 104 19.95 -0.84 15.79
N ALA A 105 19.82 -0.77 14.47
CA ALA A 105 20.76 -0.02 13.64
C ALA A 105 20.56 1.48 13.92
N SER A 106 21.63 2.16 14.33
CA SER A 106 21.61 3.61 14.58
C SER A 106 22.42 4.35 13.52
N THR A 107 22.01 5.58 13.24
CA THR A 107 22.74 6.48 12.34
C THR A 107 23.72 7.34 13.15
N GLN A 108 24.94 7.51 12.64
CA GLN A 108 25.89 8.43 13.25
C GLN A 108 25.38 9.88 13.13
N GLN A 109 25.36 10.60 14.25
CA GLN A 109 25.08 12.02 14.30
C GLN A 109 26.27 12.75 14.92
N VAL A 110 26.67 13.86 14.30
CA VAL A 110 27.71 14.75 14.81
C VAL A 110 27.13 16.15 14.88
N LEU A 111 27.14 16.72 16.08
CA LEU A 111 26.67 18.08 16.32
C LEU A 111 27.87 18.98 16.60
N SER A 112 27.90 20.16 16.00
CA SER A 112 28.92 21.15 16.33
C SER A 112 28.71 21.64 17.77
N LYS A 113 29.77 22.14 18.41
CA LYS A 113 29.69 22.68 19.78
C LYS A 113 28.88 24.00 19.87
N GLY A 114 28.27 24.44 18.78
CA GLY A 114 27.62 25.74 18.67
C GLY A 114 28.60 26.88 18.40
N PHE A 115 28.08 27.93 17.80
CA PHE A 115 28.76 29.21 17.59
C PHE A 115 27.97 30.29 18.34
N ALA A 116 28.62 31.40 18.70
CA ALA A 116 28.01 32.46 19.50
C ALA A 116 26.82 33.12 18.77
N ASP A 117 26.91 33.23 17.45
CA ASP A 117 25.89 33.83 16.59
C ASP A 117 25.80 33.06 15.27
N ALA A 118 24.61 33.01 14.66
CA ALA A 118 24.38 32.28 13.41
C ALA A 118 25.10 32.91 12.19
N ASP A 119 25.23 34.24 12.18
CA ASP A 119 25.57 34.98 10.97
C ASP A 119 26.83 35.85 11.09
N GLN A 120 27.31 36.11 12.32
CA GLN A 120 28.43 37.04 12.56
C GLN A 120 29.76 36.33 12.76
N GLN A 121 29.75 35.12 13.30
CA GLN A 121 30.97 34.39 13.61
C GLN A 121 31.54 33.70 12.36
N THR A 122 32.70 34.15 11.90
CA THR A 122 33.43 33.51 10.78
C THR A 122 34.24 32.31 11.28
N ILE A 123 34.15 31.18 10.57
CA ILE A 123 34.76 29.88 10.96
C ILE A 123 36.14 29.63 10.32
N GLY A 124 36.74 30.65 9.69
CA GLY A 124 38.02 30.55 8.98
C GLY A 124 37.91 29.76 7.66
N ALA A 125 39.00 29.72 6.89
CA ALA A 125 39.10 28.94 5.66
C ALA A 125 39.78 27.59 5.92
N GLY A 126 39.30 26.51 5.30
CA GLY A 126 39.87 25.17 5.44
C GLY A 126 39.23 24.16 4.49
N ARG A 127 39.73 22.91 4.52
CA ARG A 127 39.19 21.80 3.73
C ARG A 127 38.44 20.83 4.64
N LEU A 128 37.14 20.70 4.43
CA LEU A 128 36.33 19.65 5.04
C LEU A 128 36.38 18.40 4.16
N VAL A 129 36.78 17.26 4.71
CA VAL A 129 36.71 15.96 4.04
C VAL A 129 35.77 15.07 4.84
N ILE A 130 34.69 14.63 4.20
CA ILE A 130 33.75 13.65 4.75
C ILE A 130 34.02 12.33 4.02
N SER A 131 34.45 11.32 4.76
CA SER A 131 34.71 9.98 4.21
C SER A 131 33.93 8.93 4.98
N THR A 132 33.17 8.09 4.27
CA THR A 132 32.45 6.94 4.83
C THR A 132 33.24 5.63 4.68
N THR A 133 34.47 5.71 4.18
CA THR A 133 35.35 4.57 3.89
C THR A 133 36.08 4.11 5.15
N GLY A 134 35.32 3.67 6.15
CA GLY A 134 35.81 2.90 7.27
C GLY A 134 35.21 1.51 7.19
N PHE A 135 36.03 0.48 6.97
CA PHE A 135 35.58 -0.87 7.25
C PHE A 135 35.33 -0.95 8.76
N LEU A 136 34.08 -1.20 9.16
CA LEU A 136 33.83 -1.73 10.49
C LEU A 136 34.64 -3.02 10.57
N ASN A 137 35.53 -3.15 11.56
CA ASN A 137 36.05 -4.47 11.92
C ASN A 137 34.82 -5.36 12.09
N ARG A 138 34.67 -6.34 11.19
CA ARG A 138 33.53 -7.25 11.27
C ARG A 138 33.80 -8.12 12.48
N SER A 139 33.07 -7.84 13.56
CA SER A 139 33.13 -8.64 14.77
C SER A 139 32.94 -10.11 14.43
N THR A 140 33.74 -10.98 15.02
CA THR A 140 33.65 -12.41 14.75
C THR A 140 32.47 -12.99 15.55
N PRO A 141 31.41 -13.51 14.90
CA PRO A 141 30.27 -14.08 15.60
C PRO A 141 30.69 -15.27 16.47
N LEU A 142 30.15 -15.36 17.68
CA LEU A 142 30.49 -16.43 18.63
C LEU A 142 30.08 -17.82 18.14
N ASP A 143 29.09 -17.92 17.25
CA ASP A 143 28.60 -19.17 16.65
C ASP A 143 29.56 -19.74 15.59
N MET A 144 30.36 -18.89 14.95
CA MET A 144 31.38 -19.31 13.97
C MET A 144 32.65 -19.86 14.63
N LEU A 145 32.85 -19.62 15.92
CA LEU A 145 34.02 -20.10 16.66
C LEU A 145 33.97 -21.63 16.86
N ASN A 146 35.09 -22.23 17.27
CA ASN A 146 35.22 -23.68 17.51
C ASN A 146 34.84 -24.53 16.28
N GLY A 147 35.27 -24.12 15.09
CA GLY A 147 34.97 -24.83 13.84
C GLY A 147 33.47 -24.79 13.47
N GLY A 148 32.76 -23.74 13.87
CA GLY A 148 31.31 -23.59 13.65
C GLY A 148 30.42 -24.27 14.71
N SER A 149 31.02 -24.87 15.74
CA SER A 149 30.26 -25.36 16.90
C SER A 149 29.78 -24.23 17.83
N GLY A 150 30.37 -23.04 17.69
CA GLY A 150 30.08 -21.87 18.48
C GLY A 150 30.60 -21.90 19.92
N VAL A 151 30.43 -20.79 20.62
CA VAL A 151 30.65 -20.66 22.07
C VAL A 151 29.31 -20.66 22.79
N ARG A 152 29.20 -21.44 23.87
CA ARG A 152 27.98 -21.45 24.70
C ARG A 152 27.81 -20.10 25.40
N ARG A 153 26.60 -19.55 25.31
CA ARG A 153 26.18 -18.40 26.11
C ARG A 153 26.05 -18.77 27.58
N GLY A 154 26.12 -17.78 28.46
CA GLY A 154 26.11 -17.94 29.92
C GLY A 154 27.43 -17.51 30.54
N ARG A 155 27.79 -18.05 31.70
CA ARG A 155 29.05 -17.71 32.38
C ARG A 155 30.17 -18.69 32.03
N ILE A 156 31.32 -18.15 31.64
CA ILE A 156 32.57 -18.89 31.54
C ILE A 156 33.49 -18.47 32.68
N ARG A 157 34.24 -19.41 33.25
CA ARG A 157 35.29 -19.12 34.23
C ARG A 157 36.63 -19.28 33.55
N ILE A 158 37.44 -18.22 33.57
CA ILE A 158 38.82 -18.27 33.13
C ILE A 158 39.70 -18.33 34.37
N THR A 159 40.55 -19.34 34.45
CA THR A 159 41.56 -19.48 35.51
C THR A 159 42.94 -19.28 34.90
N ASP A 160 43.74 -18.39 35.49
CA ASP A 160 45.10 -18.13 35.04
C ASP A 160 46.11 -19.16 35.62
N ARG A 161 47.37 -19.06 35.20
CA ARG A 161 48.46 -19.94 35.69
C ARG A 161 48.80 -19.74 37.17
N SER A 162 48.36 -18.65 37.79
CA SER A 162 48.54 -18.37 39.22
C SER A 162 47.38 -18.91 40.06
N GLY A 163 46.36 -19.51 39.43
CA GLY A 163 45.17 -20.06 40.08
C GLY A 163 44.06 -19.03 40.31
N GLN A 164 44.23 -17.78 39.88
CA GLN A 164 43.20 -16.75 39.99
C GLN A 164 42.13 -16.97 38.93
N SER A 165 40.86 -16.77 39.30
CA SER A 165 39.73 -17.01 38.40
C SER A 165 38.84 -15.78 38.24
N ALA A 166 38.32 -15.59 37.02
CA ALA A 166 37.32 -14.58 36.70
C ALA A 166 36.12 -15.22 35.99
N ASP A 167 34.91 -14.85 36.38
CA ASP A 167 33.68 -15.22 35.70
C ASP A 167 33.31 -14.15 34.68
N ILE A 168 33.23 -14.54 33.41
CA ILE A 168 32.77 -13.69 32.30
C ILE A 168 31.38 -14.12 31.91
N ASP A 169 30.43 -13.19 31.94
CA ASP A 169 29.07 -13.41 31.48
C ASP A 169 28.94 -13.10 29.98
N LEU A 170 28.64 -14.14 29.21
CA LEU A 170 28.41 -14.14 27.77
C LEU A 170 26.92 -14.25 27.42
N SER A 171 26.00 -14.14 28.39
CA SER A 171 24.56 -14.31 28.14
C SER A 171 24.03 -13.34 27.07
N ASN A 172 24.60 -12.14 26.99
CA ASN A 172 24.28 -11.11 26.00
C ASN A 172 25.40 -10.91 24.96
N ALA A 173 26.45 -11.72 24.98
CA ALA A 173 27.53 -11.62 24.01
C ALA A 173 27.12 -12.31 22.70
N TYR A 174 27.39 -11.64 21.59
CA TYR A 174 27.09 -12.14 20.24
C TYR A 174 28.35 -12.33 19.39
N SER A 175 29.33 -11.46 19.57
CA SER A 175 30.58 -11.44 18.82
C SER A 175 31.75 -11.04 19.70
N VAL A 176 32.97 -11.30 19.23
CA VAL A 176 34.22 -10.84 19.84
C VAL A 176 34.90 -9.85 18.90
N ASP A 177 35.44 -8.78 19.48
CA ASP A 177 36.28 -7.74 18.86
C ASP A 177 37.53 -7.50 19.72
#